data_AF-A0A0Q6RUN8-F1
#
_entry.id   AF-A0A0Q6RUN8-F1
#
_cell.length_a   1.000
_cell.length_b   1.000
_cell.length_c   1.000
_cell.angle_alpha   90.00
_cell.angle_beta   90.00
_cell.angle_gamma   90.00
#
_symmetry.space_group_name_H-M   'P 1'
#
loop_
_entity.id
_entity.type
_entity.pdbx_description
1 polymer ?
#
loop_
_entity_poly.entity_id
_entity_poly.type
_entity_poly.pdbx_seq_one_letter_code
_entity_poly.pdbx_strand_id
1 'polypeptide(L)' 'MENQRVTEEIPTENQPDKVVEAALWMSLNADSIRGNHLLEIMARFGVSVLDAVEASKRGHALRYGKRDAS' A
#
# COMPACT_ATOMS: atom_id res chain seq x y z
N MET A 1 12.57 19.53 34.59
CA MET A 1 11.85 19.17 33.35
C MET A 1 12.64 18.07 32.69
N GLU A 2 12.19 16.83 32.85
CA GLU A 2 12.81 15.68 32.18
C GLU A 2 12.23 15.57 30.77
N ASN A 3 13.10 15.61 29.77
CA ASN A 3 12.73 15.39 28.38
C ASN A 3 12.31 13.92 28.23
N GLN A 4 11.01 13.69 28.21
CA GLN A 4 10.42 12.38 27.92
C GLN A 4 10.74 12.04 26.46
N ARG A 5 11.78 11.24 26.25
CA ARG A 5 12.12 10.68 24.95
C ARG A 5 11.07 9.62 24.64
N VAL A 6 10.14 9.95 23.75
CA VAL A 6 9.22 8.98 23.15
C VAL A 6 10.06 8.11 22.20
N THR A 7 10.64 7.04 22.74
CA THR A 7 11.11 5.89 21.97
C THR A 7 9.89 5.02 21.65
N GLU A 8 9.03 5.50 20.76
CA GLU A 8 8.20 4.58 19.99
C GLU A 8 9.06 4.10 18.83
N GLU A 9 9.58 2.88 18.97
CA GLU A 9 10.20 2.15 17.87
C GLU A 9 9.17 2.07 16.75
N ILE A 10 9.36 2.85 15.68
CA ILE A 10 8.58 2.70 14.45
C ILE A 10 8.94 1.32 13.93
N PRO A 11 8.01 0.35 13.84
CA PRO A 11 8.34 -0.98 13.35
C PRO A 11 8.67 -0.87 11.85
N THR A 12 9.96 -0.80 11.53
CA THR A 12 10.51 -0.73 10.18
C THR A 12 10.84 -2.12 9.61
N GLU A 13 10.48 -3.19 10.31
CA GLU A 13 10.74 -4.55 9.84
C GLU A 13 9.59 -4.99 8.90
N ASN A 14 9.90 -5.02 7.59
CA ASN A 14 9.10 -5.59 6.49
C ASN A 14 7.94 -4.75 5.90
N GLN A 15 8.08 -3.43 5.83
CA GLN A 15 7.20 -2.60 4.98
C GLN A 15 7.24 -2.90 3.47
N PRO A 16 8.37 -3.26 2.82
CA PRO A 16 8.36 -3.54 1.37
C PRO A 16 7.45 -4.71 1.00
N ASP A 17 7.33 -5.72 1.87
CA ASP A 17 6.48 -6.88 1.62
C ASP A 17 4.99 -6.50 1.62
N LYS A 18 4.58 -5.61 2.53
CA LYS A 18 3.20 -5.12 2.61
C LYS A 18 2.81 -4.27 1.39
N VAL A 19 3.73 -3.49 0.84
CA VAL A 19 3.48 -2.71 -0.39
C VAL A 19 3.26 -3.65 -1.58
N VAL A 20 4.07 -4.71 -1.70
CA VAL A 20 3.93 -5.70 -2.77
C VAL A 20 2.62 -6.49 -2.63
N GLU A 21 2.30 -6.93 -1.41
CA GLU A 21 1.04 -7.62 -1.11
C GLU A 21 -0.18 -6.74 -1.43
N ALA A 22 -0.16 -5.48 -0.98
CA ALA A 22 -1.21 -4.51 -1.27
C ALA A 22 -1.35 -4.23 -2.78
N ALA A 23 -0.23 -4.15 -3.50
CA ALA A 23 -0.25 -3.95 -4.95
C ALA A 23 -0.90 -5.13 -5.69
N LEU A 24 -0.55 -6.36 -5.32
CA LEU A 24 -1.15 -7.56 -5.88
C LEU A 24 -2.65 -7.60 -5.57
N TRP A 25 -3.04 -7.35 -4.33
CA TRP A 25 -4.44 -7.28 -3.93
C TRP A 25 -5.21 -6.22 -4.73
N MET A 26 -4.65 -5.02 -4.90
CA MET A 26 -5.28 -3.95 -5.69
C MET A 26 -5.50 -4.39 -7.13
N SER A 27 -4.48 -5.02 -7.76
CA SER A 27 -4.59 -5.49 -9.14
C SER A 27 -5.77 -6.47 -9.36
N LEU A 28 -6.04 -7.31 -8.37
CA LEU A 28 -7.10 -8.32 -8.42
C LEU A 28 -8.48 -7.78 -8.02
N ASN A 29 -8.53 -6.74 -7.19
CA ASN A 29 -9.76 -6.28 -6.54
C ASN A 29 -10.19 -4.86 -6.96
N ALA A 30 -9.51 -4.21 -7.90
CA ALA A 30 -9.78 -2.81 -8.26
C ALA A 30 -11.27 -2.51 -8.57
N ASP A 31 -12.00 -3.46 -9.18
CA ASP A 31 -13.41 -3.26 -9.54
C ASP A 31 -14.39 -3.43 -8.37
N SER A 32 -13.96 -4.09 -7.28
CA SER A 32 -14.81 -4.33 -6.11
C SER A 32 -14.71 -3.21 -5.07
N ILE A 33 -13.72 -2.33 -5.19
CA ILE A 33 -13.51 -1.21 -4.27
C ILE A 33 -14.56 -0.13 -4.54
N ARG A 34 -15.41 0.13 -3.54
CA ARG A 34 -16.36 1.25 -3.56
C ARG A 34 -15.81 2.40 -2.72
N GLY A 35 -15.38 3.47 -3.38
CA GLY A 35 -14.86 4.68 -2.71
C GLY A 35 -13.35 4.84 -2.86
N ASN A 36 -12.70 5.43 -1.85
CA ASN A 36 -11.28 5.78 -1.93
C ASN A 36 -10.40 4.54 -1.66
N HIS A 37 -9.82 4.01 -2.73
CA HIS A 37 -8.92 2.86 -2.68
C HIS A 37 -7.69 3.04 -1.79
N LEU A 38 -7.17 4.26 -1.61
CA LEU A 38 -6.02 4.49 -0.73
C LEU A 38 -6.39 4.27 0.73
N LEU A 39 -7.58 4.69 1.16
CA LEU A 39 -8.06 4.45 2.51
C LEU A 39 -8.30 2.96 2.77
N GLU A 40 -8.84 2.24 1.78
CA GLU A 40 -9.02 0.79 1.87
C GLU A 40 -7.67 0.06 1.99
N ILE A 41 -6.67 0.45 1.19
CA ILE A 41 -5.31 -0.12 1.27
C ILE A 41 -4.68 0.16 2.64
N MET A 42 -4.75 1.40 3.13
CA MET A 42 -4.20 1.77 4.44
C MET A 42 -4.87 0.98 5.57
N ALA A 43 -6.20 0.90 5.58
CA ALA A 43 -6.94 0.18 6.61
C ALA A 43 -6.67 -1.32 6.59
N ARG A 44 -6.51 -1.91 5.40
CA ARG A 44 -6.31 -3.36 5.24
C ARG A 44 -4.89 -3.82 5.56
N PHE A 45 -3.88 -3.08 5.13
CA PHE A 45 -2.48 -3.51 5.25
C PHE A 45 -1.71 -2.79 6.38
N GLY A 46 -2.31 -1.78 7.00
CA GLY A 46 -1.68 -1.01 8.08
C GLY A 46 -0.42 -0.28 7.58
N VAL A 47 -0.51 0.29 6.38
CA VAL A 47 0.61 0.97 5.70
C VAL A 47 0.41 2.48 5.70
N SER A 48 1.50 3.24 5.51
CA SER A 48 1.42 4.68 5.40
C SER A 48 0.66 5.12 4.13
N VAL A 49 0.27 6.39 4.06
CA VAL A 49 -0.35 6.94 2.84
C VAL A 49 0.59 6.85 1.63
N LEU A 50 1.91 7.01 1.83
CA LEU A 50 2.88 6.92 0.74
C LEU A 50 3.01 5.48 0.22
N ASP A 51 3.03 4.51 1.13
CA ASP A 51 3.03 3.09 0.80
C ASP A 51 1.73 2.67 0.08
N ALA A 52 0.59 3.19 0.50
CA ALA A 52 -0.69 2.95 -0.17
C ALA A 52 -0.73 3.53 -1.58
N VAL A 53 -0.16 4.72 -1.79
CA VAL A 53 -0.01 5.32 -3.12
C VAL A 53 0.91 4.48 -3.99
N GLU A 54 2.03 4.00 -3.46
CA GLU A 54 2.96 3.14 -4.19
C GLU A 54 2.31 1.79 -4.56
N ALA A 55 1.61 1.17 -3.61
CA ALA A 55 0.85 -0.06 -3.85
C ALA A 55 -0.22 0.14 -4.93
N SER A 56 -0.96 1.26 -4.90
CA SER A 56 -1.97 1.60 -5.91
C SER A 56 -1.34 1.73 -7.31
N LYS A 57 -0.22 2.45 -7.44
CA LYS A 57 0.51 2.59 -8.71
C LYS A 57 0.99 1.24 -9.25
N ARG A 58 1.63 0.43 -8.40
CA ARG A 58 2.11 -0.91 -8.78
C ARG A 58 0.95 -1.82 -9.16
N GLY A 59 -0.14 -1.81 -8.40
CA GLY A 59 -1.34 -2.60 -8.70
C GLY A 59 -1.99 -2.21 -10.02
N HIS A 60 -2.04 -0.91 -10.33
CA HIS A 60 -2.52 -0.40 -11.62
C HIS A 60 -1.62 -0.89 -12.76
N ALA A 61 -0.30 -0.77 -12.63
CA ALA A 61 0.65 -1.25 -13.63
C ALA A 61 0.57 -2.76 -13.83
N LEU A 62 0.40 -3.55 -12.76
CA LEU A 62 0.22 -5.01 -12.84
C LEU A 62 -1.04 -5.39 -13.63
N ARG A 63 -2.13 -4.63 -13.44
CA ARG A 63 -3.43 -4.90 -14.06
C ARG A 63 -3.50 -4.45 -15.53
N TYR A 64 -2.86 -3.32 -15.87
CA TYR A 64 -3.04 -2.68 -17.18
C TYR A 64 -1.76 -2.60 -18.02
N GLY A 65 -0.58 -2.74 -17.43
CA GLY A 65 0.71 -2.57 -18.11
C GLY A 65 1.14 -3.74 -19.01
N LYS A 66 0.41 -4.86 -19.04
CA LYS A 66 0.71 -6.00 -19.94
C LYS A 66 0.07 -5.90 -21.33
N ARG A 67 -0.48 -4.75 -21.72
CA ARG A 67 -1.29 -4.62 -22.95
C ARG A 67 -0.54 -4.19 -24.22
N ASP A 68 0.79 -4.08 -24.20
CA ASP A 68 1.58 -3.61 -25.35
C ASP A 68 2.44 -4.70 -26.03
N ALA A 69 2.17 -5.98 -25.77
CA ALA A 69 2.74 -7.08 -26.55
C ALA A 69 1.69 -7.62 -27.52
N SER A 70 1.48 -6.92 -28.64
CA SER A 70 0.75 -7.38 -29.82
C SER A 70 1.46 -6.90 -31.07
#